data_AF-A0A1I8CEF5-F1
#
_entry.id   AF-A0A1I8CEF5-F1
#
_cell.length_a   1.000
_cell.length_b   1.000
_cell.length_c   1.000
_cell.angle_alpha   90.00
_cell.angle_beta   90.00
_cell.angle_gamma   90.00
#
_symmetry.space_group_name_H-M   'P 1'
#
loop_
_entity.id
_entity.type
_entity.pdbx_description
1 polymer ?
#
loop_
_entity_poly.entity_id
_entity_poly.type
_entity_poly.pdbx_seq_one_letter_code
_entity_poly.pdbx_strand_id
1 'polypeptide(L)'
;MSNKVLNALIKFARTQRSDNGLHLIATDLLWSAWKEPKPLFHNEQERDQARQLLEESLSNMDMTFYEIQAHLNSDKAEEGLCFRSGLQFLFDEFRTDSSGVYDKTFAPFLDSESIKECEESIQAYQDFPDETADIQKPMTKEQKAHIPSDHSWWFSNTSS
;
A
#
# COMPACT_ATOMS: atom_id res chain seq x y z
N MET A 1 12.83 8.82 18.80
CA MET A 1 13.06 7.76 17.80
C MET A 1 12.52 8.27 16.47
N SER A 2 13.20 7.99 15.36
CA SER A 2 12.76 8.46 14.04
C SER A 2 11.73 7.49 13.47
N ASN A 3 10.59 8.01 13.00
CA ASN A 3 9.50 7.22 12.44
C ASN A 3 9.90 6.65 11.07
N LYS A 4 9.97 5.32 10.97
CA LYS A 4 10.42 4.62 9.75
C LYS A 4 9.54 4.91 8.55
N VAL A 5 8.21 4.92 8.74
CA VAL A 5 7.25 5.17 7.67
C VAL A 5 7.39 6.61 7.18
N LEU A 6 7.49 7.58 8.09
CA LEU A 6 7.71 8.98 7.73
C LEU A 6 9.03 9.18 6.97
N ASN A 7 10.12 8.51 7.38
CA ASN A 7 11.39 8.57 6.65
C ASN A 7 11.29 7.98 5.24
N ALA A 8 10.61 6.85 5.10
CA ALA A 8 10.38 6.22 3.79
C ALA A 8 9.56 7.15 2.89
N LEU A 9 8.54 7.81 3.45
CA LEU A 9 7.71 8.78 2.74
C LEU A 9 8.49 10.03 2.32
N ILE A 10 9.35 10.57 3.18
CA ILE A 10 10.25 11.69 2.83
C ILE A 10 11.17 11.29 1.66
N LYS A 11 11.71 10.07 1.66
CA LYS A 11 12.55 9.57 0.57
C LYS A 11 11.74 9.45 -0.72
N PHE A 12 10.53 8.89 -0.63
CA PHE A 12 9.63 8.75 -1.78
C PHE A 12 9.26 10.10 -2.39
N ALA A 13 8.81 11.06 -1.58
CA ALA A 13 8.40 12.39 -2.03
C ALA A 13 9.54 13.20 -2.68
N ARG A 14 10.79 12.92 -2.30
CA ARG A 14 11.98 13.58 -2.88
C ARG A 14 12.49 12.92 -4.15
N THR A 15 11.99 11.74 -4.49
CA THR A 15 12.44 11.00 -5.68
C THR A 15 11.79 11.60 -6.91
N GLN A 16 12.58 11.88 -7.95
CA GLN A 16 12.03 12.43 -9.18
C GLN A 16 11.33 11.32 -9.96
N ARG A 17 10.26 11.67 -10.68
CA ARG A 17 9.47 10.72 -11.45
C ARG A 17 10.28 9.97 -12.52
N SER A 18 11.34 10.57 -13.04
CA SER A 18 12.24 9.96 -14.04
C SER A 18 13.31 9.05 -13.46
N ASP A 19 13.39 8.90 -12.14
CA ASP A 19 14.43 8.11 -11.50
C ASP A 19 14.11 6.61 -11.60
N ASN A 20 15.05 5.82 -12.13
CA ASN A 20 14.96 4.36 -12.30
C ASN A 20 14.73 3.55 -11.01
N GLY A 21 14.58 4.21 -9.85
CA GLY A 21 14.36 3.59 -8.54
C GLY A 21 13.07 3.99 -7.85
N LEU A 22 12.18 4.75 -8.53
CA LEU A 22 10.93 5.22 -7.91
C LEU A 22 10.08 4.06 -7.37
N HIS A 23 9.87 3.01 -8.18
CA HIS A 23 9.10 1.84 -7.75
C HIS A 23 9.72 1.14 -6.53
N LEU A 24 11.05 0.97 -6.48
CA LEU A 24 11.72 0.34 -5.32
C LEU A 24 11.48 1.14 -4.04
N ILE A 25 11.59 2.47 -4.12
CA ILE A 25 11.38 3.35 -2.97
C ILE A 25 9.90 3.36 -2.55
N ALA A 26 8.98 3.30 -3.52
CA ALA A 26 7.56 3.21 -3.25
C ALA A 26 7.19 1.88 -2.60
N THR A 27 7.69 0.75 -3.12
CA THR A 27 7.47 -0.58 -2.52
C THR A 27 8.04 -0.65 -1.11
N ASP A 28 9.21 -0.04 -0.85
CA ASP A 28 9.77 0.07 0.52
C ASP A 28 8.84 0.84 1.46
N LEU A 29 8.24 1.96 1.01
CA LEU A 29 7.27 2.74 1.77
C LEU A 29 6.01 1.92 2.09
N LEU A 30 5.40 1.31 1.07
CA LEU A 30 4.16 0.55 1.22
C LEU A 30 4.38 -0.67 2.13
N TRP A 31 5.49 -1.36 1.98
CA TRP A 31 5.87 -2.49 2.82
C TRP A 31 6.15 -2.07 4.28
N SER A 32 6.75 -0.89 4.48
CA SER A 32 6.95 -0.34 5.82
C SER A 32 5.61 0.00 6.48
N ALA A 33 4.71 0.66 5.75
CA ALA A 33 3.38 1.02 6.25
C ALA A 33 2.52 -0.21 6.57
N TRP A 34 2.70 -1.29 5.81
CA TRP A 34 2.08 -2.59 6.05
C TRP A 34 2.59 -3.26 7.34
N LYS A 35 3.90 -3.23 7.60
CA LYS A 35 4.52 -3.97 8.71
C LYS A 35 4.53 -3.25 10.05
N GLU A 36 4.50 -1.92 10.05
CA GLU A 36 4.64 -1.16 11.28
C GLU A 36 3.32 -1.10 12.08
N PRO A 37 3.39 -1.19 13.43
CA PRO A 37 2.22 -1.13 14.28
C PRO A 37 1.52 0.23 14.16
N LYS A 38 0.20 0.23 14.31
CA LYS A 38 -0.61 1.46 14.33
C LYS A 38 -0.62 2.10 15.73
N PRO A 39 -0.72 3.43 15.84
CA PRO A 39 -0.77 4.42 14.74
C PRO A 39 0.59 4.57 14.05
N LEU A 40 0.57 4.80 12.72
CA LEU A 40 1.80 4.96 11.94
C LEU A 40 2.53 6.26 12.26
N PHE A 41 1.82 7.31 12.67
CA PHE A 41 2.39 8.62 13.01
C PHE A 41 2.09 8.94 14.47
N HIS A 42 3.12 9.26 15.25
CA HIS A 42 3.01 9.28 16.72
C HIS A 42 2.48 10.61 17.29
N ASN A 43 2.45 11.66 16.48
CA ASN A 43 2.00 12.98 16.88
C ASN A 43 1.45 13.76 15.68
N GLU A 44 0.78 14.88 15.97
CA GLU A 44 0.13 15.73 14.98
C GLU A 44 1.13 16.31 13.97
N GLN A 45 2.35 16.67 14.40
CA GLN A 45 3.39 17.18 13.51
C GLN A 45 3.85 16.14 12.48
N GLU A 46 4.09 14.90 12.90
CA GLU A 46 4.43 13.79 12.00
C GLU A 46 3.28 13.51 11.02
N ARG A 47 2.04 13.55 11.52
CA ARG A 47 0.85 13.32 10.72
C ARG A 47 0.66 14.42 9.67
N ASP A 48 0.79 15.68 10.04
CA ASP A 48 0.69 16.82 9.12
C ASP A 48 1.78 16.80 8.06
N GLN A 49 3.02 16.47 8.46
CA GLN A 49 4.11 16.32 7.50
C GLN A 49 3.84 15.17 6.54
N ALA A 50 3.39 14.01 7.05
CA ALA A 50 3.05 12.88 6.21
C ALA A 50 1.91 13.20 5.23
N ARG A 51 0.88 13.92 5.69
CA ARG A 51 -0.24 14.37 4.86
C ARG A 51 0.28 15.17 3.66
N GLN A 52 1.07 16.22 3.90
CA GLN A 52 1.63 17.07 2.84
C GLN A 52 2.44 16.26 1.84
N LEU A 53 3.33 15.40 2.32
CA LEU A 53 4.18 14.57 1.45
C LEU A 53 3.37 13.58 0.62
N LEU A 54 2.29 12.99 1.17
CA LEU A 54 1.41 12.08 0.43
C LEU A 54 0.63 12.85 -0.65
N GLU A 55 0.04 14.00 -0.31
CA GLU A 55 -0.69 14.84 -1.28
C GLU A 55 0.22 15.26 -2.46
N GLU A 56 1.47 15.64 -2.18
CA GLU A 56 2.47 16.00 -3.21
C GLU A 56 2.90 14.80 -4.07
N SER A 57 2.86 13.59 -3.51
CA SER A 57 3.39 12.38 -4.14
C SER A 57 2.34 11.50 -4.81
N LEU A 58 1.07 11.90 -4.86
CA LEU A 58 -0.01 11.08 -5.44
C LEU A 58 0.27 10.68 -6.88
N SER A 59 0.78 11.60 -7.71
CA SER A 59 1.11 11.28 -9.12
C SER A 59 2.25 10.26 -9.26
N ASN A 60 3.22 10.28 -8.33
CA ASN A 60 4.28 9.27 -8.28
C ASN A 60 3.72 7.93 -7.79
N MET A 61 2.79 7.97 -6.85
CA MET A 61 2.12 6.77 -6.32
C MET A 61 1.27 6.11 -7.40
N ASP A 62 0.51 6.89 -8.17
CA ASP A 62 -0.32 6.41 -9.28
C ASP A 62 0.51 5.65 -10.32
N MET A 63 1.64 6.25 -10.74
CA MET A 63 2.57 5.61 -11.67
C MET A 63 3.20 4.35 -11.08
N THR A 64 3.51 4.34 -9.78
CA THR A 64 4.01 3.14 -9.10
C THR A 64 3.01 1.99 -9.20
N PHE A 65 1.71 2.26 -9.04
CA PHE A 65 0.71 1.20 -9.10
C PHE A 65 0.50 0.64 -10.51
N TYR A 66 0.62 1.46 -11.57
CA TYR A 66 0.75 0.95 -12.94
C TYR A 66 1.99 0.06 -13.12
N GLU A 67 3.13 0.46 -12.57
CA GLU A 67 4.35 -0.36 -12.64
C GLU A 67 4.21 -1.67 -11.85
N ILE A 68 3.66 -1.64 -10.63
CA ILE A 68 3.38 -2.84 -9.85
C ILE A 68 2.49 -3.77 -10.67
N GLN A 69 1.37 -3.25 -11.19
CA GLN A 69 0.41 -3.99 -12.01
C GLN A 69 1.10 -4.69 -13.20
N ALA A 70 1.92 -3.97 -13.96
CA ALA A 70 2.61 -4.52 -15.12
C ALA A 70 3.62 -5.65 -14.78
N HIS A 71 4.09 -5.72 -13.54
CA HIS A 71 5.07 -6.72 -13.07
C HIS A 71 4.47 -7.78 -12.15
N LEU A 72 3.17 -7.74 -11.86
CA LEU A 72 2.48 -8.76 -11.08
C LEU A 72 2.34 -10.07 -11.87
N ASN A 73 2.61 -11.17 -11.18
CA ASN A 73 2.43 -12.54 -11.65
C ASN A 73 1.99 -13.43 -10.47
N SER A 74 1.76 -14.73 -10.72
CA SER A 74 1.36 -15.69 -9.69
C SER A 74 2.26 -15.65 -8.45
N ASP A 75 3.58 -15.57 -8.67
CA ASP A 75 4.58 -15.59 -7.61
C ASP A 75 4.72 -14.25 -6.87
N LYS A 76 3.98 -13.21 -7.28
CA LYS A 76 4.05 -11.85 -6.70
C LYS A 76 2.69 -11.31 -6.28
N ALA A 77 1.63 -12.09 -6.42
CA ALA A 77 0.29 -11.66 -6.03
C ALA A 77 0.20 -11.30 -4.53
N GLU A 78 0.88 -12.03 -3.65
CA GLU A 78 0.94 -11.70 -2.21
C GLU A 78 1.72 -10.40 -1.95
N GLU A 79 2.76 -10.10 -2.72
CA GLU A 79 3.48 -8.83 -2.65
C GLU A 79 2.57 -7.67 -3.07
N GLY A 80 1.80 -7.85 -4.16
CA GLY A 80 0.79 -6.89 -4.60
C GLY A 80 -0.24 -6.59 -3.51
N LEU A 81 -0.75 -7.62 -2.84
CA LEU A 81 -1.66 -7.48 -1.68
C LEU A 81 -1.02 -6.65 -0.56
N CYS A 82 0.25 -6.91 -0.25
CA CYS A 82 0.97 -6.16 0.79
C CYS A 82 1.13 -4.68 0.40
N PHE A 83 1.45 -4.39 -0.87
CA PHE A 83 1.60 -3.02 -1.35
C PHE A 83 0.28 -2.25 -1.33
N ARG A 84 -0.79 -2.87 -1.83
CA ARG A 84 -2.14 -2.29 -1.81
C ARG A 84 -2.66 -2.06 -0.39
N SER A 85 -2.41 -2.99 0.52
CA SER A 85 -2.76 -2.85 1.94
C SER A 85 -1.93 -1.76 2.63
N GLY A 86 -0.64 -1.69 2.32
CA GLY A 86 0.24 -0.62 2.79
C GLY A 86 -0.25 0.77 2.38
N LEU A 87 -0.75 0.93 1.15
CA LEU A 87 -1.34 2.19 0.69
C LEU A 87 -2.59 2.56 1.50
N GLN A 88 -3.50 1.60 1.67
CA GLN A 88 -4.72 1.79 2.47
C GLN A 88 -4.38 2.23 3.89
N PHE A 89 -3.40 1.56 4.49
CA PHE A 89 -2.91 1.80 5.84
C PHE A 89 -2.29 3.19 6.03
N LEU A 90 -1.64 3.73 5.00
CA LEU A 90 -1.14 5.11 5.03
C LEU A 90 -2.31 6.09 5.05
N PHE A 91 -3.30 5.88 4.18
CA PHE A 91 -4.41 6.82 4.03
C PHE A 91 -5.39 6.77 5.20
N ASP A 92 -5.61 5.60 5.80
CA ASP A 92 -6.55 5.43 6.90
C ASP A 92 -6.15 6.21 8.17
N GLU A 93 -4.86 6.54 8.34
CA GLU A 93 -4.38 7.43 9.42
C GLU A 93 -5.04 8.82 9.39
N PHE A 94 -5.64 9.19 8.27
CA PHE A 94 -6.31 10.47 8.02
C PHE A 94 -7.84 10.37 7.97
N ARG A 95 -8.45 9.17 8.11
CA ARG A 95 -9.93 9.01 8.09
C ARG A 95 -10.66 9.85 9.12
N THR A 96 -10.06 10.00 10.30
CA THR A 96 -10.65 10.76 11.40
C THR A 96 -10.19 12.21 11.44
N ASP A 97 -9.48 12.68 10.41
CA ASP A 97 -9.04 14.06 10.33
C ASP A 97 -10.20 15.00 10.00
N SER A 98 -10.34 16.06 10.81
CA SER A 98 -11.33 17.13 10.61
C SER A 98 -11.13 17.91 9.31
N SER A 99 -9.95 17.83 8.69
CA SER A 99 -9.66 18.47 7.40
C SER A 99 -10.51 17.91 6.25
N GLY A 100 -11.01 16.67 6.38
CA GLY A 100 -11.68 15.95 5.30
C GLY A 100 -10.76 15.61 4.13
N VAL A 101 -9.43 15.66 4.33
CA VAL A 101 -8.43 15.31 3.30
C VAL A 101 -8.62 13.88 2.81
N TYR A 102 -9.00 12.96 3.70
CA TYR A 102 -9.26 11.58 3.34
C TYR A 102 -10.36 11.49 2.29
N ASP A 103 -11.55 12.01 2.59
CA ASP A 103 -12.72 11.90 1.70
C ASP A 103 -12.54 12.65 0.38
N LYS A 104 -11.78 13.76 0.37
CA LYS A 104 -11.61 14.61 -0.82
C LYS A 104 -10.45 14.21 -1.72
N THR A 105 -9.43 13.57 -1.16
CA THR A 105 -8.16 13.34 -1.85
C THR A 105 -7.79 11.87 -1.85
N PHE A 106 -7.71 11.24 -0.67
CA PHE A 106 -7.19 9.88 -0.54
C PHE A 106 -8.21 8.80 -0.93
N ALA A 107 -9.47 8.93 -0.54
CA ALA A 107 -10.52 7.99 -0.94
C ALA A 107 -10.76 7.99 -2.46
N PRO A 108 -10.83 9.15 -3.16
CA PRO A 108 -10.89 9.17 -4.63
C PRO A 108 -9.64 8.56 -5.29
N PHE A 109 -8.45 8.71 -4.68
CA PHE A 109 -7.24 8.08 -5.19
C PHE A 109 -7.30 6.55 -5.05
N LEU A 110 -7.81 6.03 -3.94
CA LEU A 110 -8.01 4.59 -3.77
C LEU A 110 -9.02 3.99 -4.76
N ASP A 111 -9.86 4.84 -5.36
CA ASP A 111 -10.82 4.47 -6.40
C ASP A 111 -10.32 4.74 -7.83
N SER A 112 -9.03 5.11 -7.99
CA SER A 112 -8.44 5.40 -9.29
C SER A 112 -8.26 4.13 -10.14
N GLU A 113 -8.09 4.34 -11.45
CA GLU A 113 -7.87 3.28 -12.44
C GLU A 113 -6.63 2.43 -12.12
N SER A 114 -5.50 3.05 -11.79
CA SER A 114 -4.25 2.34 -11.46
C SER A 114 -4.39 1.40 -10.26
N ILE A 115 -5.17 1.81 -9.25
CA ILE A 115 -5.43 0.99 -8.07
C ILE A 115 -6.35 -0.18 -8.44
N LYS A 116 -7.42 0.07 -9.19
CA LYS A 116 -8.36 -0.96 -9.64
C LYS A 116 -7.69 -2.01 -10.54
N GLU A 117 -6.89 -1.59 -11.52
CA GLU A 117 -6.17 -2.52 -12.39
C GLU A 117 -5.17 -3.39 -11.61
N CYS A 118 -4.53 -2.82 -10.58
CA CYS A 118 -3.68 -3.58 -9.67
C CYS A 118 -4.50 -4.59 -8.85
N GLU A 119 -5.65 -4.21 -8.30
CA GLU A 119 -6.57 -5.10 -7.59
C GLU A 119 -7.08 -6.24 -8.47
N GLU A 120 -7.48 -5.96 -9.71
CA GLU A 120 -7.90 -6.96 -10.70
C GLU A 120 -6.76 -7.94 -11.02
N SER A 121 -5.53 -7.43 -11.18
CA SER A 121 -4.36 -8.27 -11.45
C SER A 121 -4.03 -9.17 -10.26
N ILE A 122 -4.10 -8.65 -9.02
CA ILE A 122 -3.95 -9.45 -7.80
C ILE A 122 -5.01 -10.57 -7.77
N GLN A 123 -6.27 -10.24 -8.03
CA GLN A 123 -7.37 -11.20 -7.99
C GLN A 123 -7.21 -12.31 -9.05
N ALA A 124 -6.85 -11.94 -10.28
CA ALA A 124 -6.64 -12.90 -11.37
C ALA A 124 -5.57 -13.96 -11.03
N TYR A 125 -4.57 -13.60 -10.21
CA TYR A 125 -3.51 -14.52 -9.80
C TYR A 125 -3.83 -15.33 -8.54
N GLN A 126 -4.81 -14.92 -7.72
CA GLN A 126 -5.29 -15.70 -6.58
C GLN A 126 -6.09 -16.95 -6.98
N ASP A 127 -6.66 -16.95 -8.19
CA ASP A 127 -7.50 -18.04 -8.70
C ASP A 127 -6.68 -19.20 -9.33
N PHE A 128 -5.35 -19.11 -9.36
CA PHE A 128 -4.51 -20.22 -9.86
C PHE A 128 -4.34 -21.31 -8.79
N PRO A 129 -4.59 -22.60 -9.13
CA PRO A 129 -4.35 -23.69 -8.21
C PRO A 129 -2.85 -23.78 -7.86
N ASP A 130 -2.59 -23.99 -6.57
CA ASP A 130 -1.32 -24.07 -5.85
C ASP A 130 -0.35 -25.19 -6.34
N GLU A 131 -0.12 -25.33 -7.65
CA GLU A 131 0.72 -26.40 -8.20
C GLU A 131 2.21 -26.02 -8.28
N THR A 132 2.57 -24.76 -8.03
CA THR A 132 3.97 -24.27 -8.12
C THR A 132 4.44 -23.39 -6.96
N ALA A 133 3.69 -23.31 -5.85
CA ALA A 133 4.01 -22.43 -4.72
C ALA A 133 5.23 -22.91 -3.90
N ASP A 134 6.42 -22.80 -4.47
CA ASP A 134 7.69 -23.06 -3.76
C ASP A 134 8.47 -21.78 -3.42
N ILE A 135 7.91 -20.58 -3.67
CA ILE A 135 8.61 -19.31 -3.41
C ILE A 135 7.65 -18.20 -2.96
N GLN A 136 6.96 -18.35 -1.83
CA GLN A 136 6.62 -17.20 -0.98
C GLN A 136 6.25 -17.69 0.42
N LYS A 137 6.74 -16.99 1.46
CA LYS A 137 6.31 -17.28 2.83
C LYS A 137 4.91 -16.72 2.96
N PRO A 138 3.88 -17.57 3.11
CA PRO A 138 2.52 -17.08 3.28
C PRO A 138 2.48 -16.14 4.49
N MET A 139 1.71 -15.07 4.37
CA MET A 139 1.50 -14.09 5.44
C MET A 139 1.24 -14.78 6.79
N THR A 140 1.97 -14.36 7.84
CA THR A 140 1.80 -14.96 9.16
C THR A 140 0.42 -14.62 9.73
N LYS A 141 -0.03 -15.46 10.68
CA LYS A 141 -1.30 -15.25 11.37
C LYS A 141 -1.34 -13.91 12.12
N GLU A 142 -0.20 -13.45 12.66
CA GLU A 142 -0.11 -12.12 13.27
C GLU A 142 -0.30 -11.00 12.24
N GLN A 143 0.27 -11.13 11.04
CA GLN A 143 0.11 -10.14 9.97
C GLN A 143 -1.34 -10.05 9.49
N LYS A 144 -2.03 -11.19 9.37
CA LYS A 144 -3.46 -11.23 9.00
C LYS A 144 -4.35 -10.53 10.02
N ALA A 145 -3.99 -10.57 11.31
CA ALA A 145 -4.75 -9.93 12.38
C ALA A 145 -4.68 -8.39 12.36
N HIS A 146 -3.74 -7.81 11.60
CA HIS A 146 -3.59 -6.35 11.45
C HIS A 146 -4.39 -5.76 10.29
N ILE A 147 -5.05 -6.59 9.47
CA ILE A 147 -5.91 -6.12 8.39
C ILE A 147 -7.24 -5.66 9.00
N PRO A 148 -7.67 -4.39 8.78
CA PRO A 148 -9.01 -3.93 9.12
C PRO A 148 -10.06 -4.86 8.51
N SER A 149 -11.11 -5.19 9.28
CA SER A 149 -12.13 -6.16 8.83
C SER A 149 -12.84 -5.73 7.54
N ASP A 150 -12.94 -4.43 7.26
CA ASP A 150 -13.44 -3.86 6.01
C ASP A 150 -12.55 -4.14 4.79
N HIS A 151 -11.33 -4.64 5.00
CA HIS A 151 -10.38 -5.04 3.95
C HIS A 151 -10.10 -6.55 3.94
N SER A 152 -10.79 -7.32 4.79
CA SER A 152 -10.62 -8.78 4.88
C SER A 152 -11.07 -9.54 3.62
N TRP A 153 -11.90 -8.92 2.78
CA TRP A 153 -12.37 -9.48 1.50
C TRP A 153 -11.23 -9.67 0.48
N TRP A 154 -10.12 -8.94 0.60
CA TRP A 154 -8.90 -9.16 -0.23
C TRP A 154 -8.16 -10.46 0.07
N PHE A 155 -8.43 -11.06 1.23
CA PHE A 155 -7.70 -12.22 1.76
C PHE A 155 -8.60 -13.44 1.97
N SER A 156 -9.90 -13.29 1.72
CA SER A 156 -10.90 -14.34 1.92
C SER A 156 -11.45 -14.81 0.59
N ASN A 157 -10.63 -15.54 -0.15
CA ASN A 157 -11.12 -16.43 -1.21
C ASN A 157 -10.42 -17.80 -1.22
N THR A 158 -10.03 -18.30 -0.05
CA THR A 158 -9.70 -19.72 0.13
C THR A 158 -10.43 -20.29 1.33
N SER A 159 -11.75 -20.49 1.19
CA SER A 159 -12.51 -21.56 1.86
C SER A 159 -14.00 -21.44 1.50
N SER A 160 -14.45 -22.21 0.52
CA SER A 160 -15.84 -22.71 0.45
C SER A 160 -15.78 -24.15 -0.05
#